data_AF-A0A7S2BAH0-F1
#
_entry.id   AF-A0A7S2BAH0-F1
#
_cell.length_a   1.000
_cell.length_b   1.000
_cell.length_c   1.000
_cell.angle_alpha   90.00
_cell.angle_beta   90.00
_cell.angle_gamma   90.00
#
_symmetry.space_group_name_H-M   'P 1'
#
loop_
_entity.id
_entity.type
_entity.pdbx_description
1 polymer ?
#
loop_
_entity_poly.entity_id
_entity_poly.type
_entity_poly.pdbx_seq_one_letter_code
_entity_poly.pdbx_strand_id
1 'polypeptide(L)'
;KDHAFDYVRAPHSMIKTQQVIEATNDYLHKSGLVDKKDVVVCTGVGNHQMMAAQFIRWTKPRQMITSGSLGVMGVGLPFAVGAQVANPDALTILIDGDGSFNMTNMDL
;
A
#
# COMPACT_ATOMS: atom_id res chain seq x y z
N LYS A 1 16.21 -13.99 3.33
CA LYS A 1 14.77 -13.88 3.66
C LYS A 1 14.35 -12.48 3.25
N ASP A 2 13.40 -12.34 2.33
CA ASP A 2 13.02 -11.05 1.75
C ASP A 2 12.13 -10.20 2.68
N HIS A 3 11.54 -10.80 3.72
CA HIS A 3 10.75 -10.11 4.75
C HIS A 3 11.16 -10.52 6.17
N ALA A 4 11.07 -9.58 7.12
CA ALA A 4 11.37 -9.81 8.54
C ALA A 4 10.28 -10.62 9.26
N PHE A 5 9.05 -10.58 8.75
CA PHE A 5 7.88 -11.27 9.31
C PHE A 5 7.51 -12.47 8.43
N ASP A 6 7.07 -13.55 9.08
CA ASP A 6 6.65 -14.80 8.44
C ASP A 6 5.17 -15.06 8.75
N TYR A 7 4.48 -15.78 7.88
CA TYR A 7 3.07 -16.11 8.08
C TYR A 7 2.69 -17.41 7.37
N VAL A 8 1.70 -18.11 7.93
CA VAL A 8 1.15 -19.31 7.28
C VAL A 8 0.31 -18.89 6.09
N ARG A 9 0.69 -19.30 4.89
CA ARG A 9 -0.09 -19.03 3.67
C ARG A 9 -1.46 -19.70 3.72
N ALA A 10 -2.49 -19.04 3.19
CA ALA A 10 -3.80 -19.66 3.06
C ALA A 10 -3.78 -20.81 2.02
N PRO A 11 -4.67 -21.81 2.18
CA PRO A 11 -4.93 -22.80 1.15
C PRO A 11 -5.48 -22.13 -0.13
N HIS A 12 -5.35 -22.80 -1.27
CA HIS A 12 -5.62 -22.23 -2.62
C HIS A 12 -6.98 -21.55 -2.83
N SER A 13 -7.99 -21.84 -2.00
CA SER A 13 -9.32 -21.23 -2.08
C SER A 13 -9.47 -19.91 -1.34
N MET A 14 -8.48 -19.48 -0.56
CA MET A 14 -8.52 -18.25 0.24
C MET A 14 -7.28 -17.40 0.01
N ILE A 15 -7.44 -16.09 0.20
CA ILE A 15 -6.36 -15.12 0.10
C ILE A 15 -6.21 -14.42 1.45
N LYS A 16 -4.98 -14.36 1.97
CA LYS A 16 -4.66 -13.52 3.14
C LYS A 16 -4.15 -12.16 2.70
N THR A 17 -4.42 -11.13 3.50
CA THR A 17 -3.92 -9.77 3.26
C THR A 17 -2.41 -9.74 3.06
N GLN A 18 -1.64 -10.48 3.86
CA GLN A 18 -0.19 -10.61 3.71
C GLN A 18 0.21 -11.11 2.31
N GLN A 19 -0.52 -12.09 1.76
CA GLN A 19 -0.25 -12.65 0.42
C GLN A 19 -0.50 -11.62 -0.67
N VAL A 20 -1.53 -10.78 -0.53
CA VAL A 20 -1.82 -9.71 -1.49
C VAL A 20 -0.72 -8.66 -1.48
N ILE A 21 -0.29 -8.22 -0.29
CA ILE A 21 0.76 -7.21 -0.16
C ILE A 21 2.10 -7.74 -0.66
N GLU A 22 2.47 -8.96 -0.28
CA GLU A 22 3.69 -9.62 -0.75
C GLU A 22 3.67 -9.80 -2.28
N ALA A 23 2.56 -10.26 -2.86
CA ALA A 23 2.42 -10.38 -4.31
C ALA A 23 2.52 -9.03 -5.03
N THR A 24 1.96 -7.96 -4.44
CA THR A 24 2.06 -6.60 -4.96
C THR A 24 3.50 -6.12 -4.95
N ASN A 25 4.21 -6.29 -3.82
CA ASN A 25 5.62 -5.96 -3.67
C ASN A 25 6.47 -6.72 -4.70
N ASP A 26 6.29 -8.04 -4.79
CA ASP A 26 6.98 -8.90 -5.75
C ASP A 26 6.79 -8.45 -7.18
N TYR A 27 5.56 -8.11 -7.57
CA TYR A 27 5.26 -7.62 -8.91
C TYR A 27 6.00 -6.31 -9.21
N LEU A 28 5.99 -5.36 -8.27
CA LEU A 28 6.66 -4.06 -8.43
C LEU A 28 8.18 -4.22 -8.61
N HIS A 29 8.79 -5.14 -7.85
CA HIS A 29 10.22 -5.43 -7.97
C HIS A 29 10.55 -6.22 -9.24
N LYS A 30 9.84 -7.31 -9.54
CA LYS A 30 10.12 -8.19 -10.68
C LYS A 30 9.88 -7.51 -12.03
N SER A 31 8.95 -6.57 -12.10
CA SER A 31 8.70 -5.75 -13.31
C SER A 31 9.74 -4.63 -13.51
N GLY A 32 10.59 -4.37 -12.52
CA GLY A 32 11.53 -3.23 -12.50
C GLY A 32 10.83 -1.87 -12.40
N LEU A 33 9.56 -1.82 -12.01
CA LEU A 33 8.82 -0.56 -11.85
C LEU A 33 9.44 0.31 -10.77
N VAL A 34 9.91 -0.30 -9.67
CA VAL A 34 10.59 0.39 -8.56
C VAL A 34 11.90 1.08 -8.98
N ASP A 35 12.54 0.60 -10.04
CA ASP A 35 13.78 1.16 -10.59
C ASP A 35 13.50 2.25 -11.62
N LYS A 36 12.41 2.09 -12.40
CA LYS A 36 12.04 2.97 -13.51
C LYS A 36 11.18 4.17 -13.10
N LYS A 37 10.47 4.06 -11.98
CA LYS A 37 9.54 5.08 -11.49
C LYS A 37 9.72 5.31 -10.00
N ASP A 38 9.27 6.49 -9.56
CA ASP A 38 8.95 6.68 -8.15
C ASP A 38 7.64 5.95 -7.86
N VAL A 39 7.68 5.08 -6.87
CA VAL A 39 6.50 4.34 -6.40
C VAL A 39 6.12 4.91 -5.05
N VAL A 40 4.90 5.44 -4.96
CA VAL A 40 4.31 5.99 -3.73
C VAL A 40 3.14 5.11 -3.32
N VAL A 41 3.14 4.68 -2.07
CA VAL A 41 2.09 3.86 -1.48
C VAL A 41 1.34 4.68 -0.44
N CYS A 42 0.07 4.90 -0.71
CA CYS A 42 -0.88 5.50 0.22
C CYS A 42 -1.67 4.41 0.92
N THR A 43 -2.06 4.62 2.17
CA THR A 43 -2.92 3.65 2.87
C THR A 43 -4.09 4.32 3.58
N GLY A 44 -5.17 3.58 3.73
CA GLY A 44 -6.14 3.82 4.80
C GLY A 44 -5.55 3.49 6.17
N VAL A 45 -6.44 3.32 7.16
CA VAL A 45 -6.07 2.94 8.54
C VAL A 45 -6.75 1.62 8.91
N GLY A 46 -5.96 0.70 9.46
CA GLY A 46 -6.42 -0.64 9.88
C GLY A 46 -5.39 -1.73 9.62
N ASN A 47 -5.84 -3.00 9.59
CA ASN A 47 -4.92 -4.13 9.40
C ASN A 47 -4.12 -4.04 8.08
N HIS A 48 -4.77 -3.60 7.00
CA HIS A 48 -4.11 -3.43 5.69
C HIS A 48 -2.94 -2.43 5.74
N GLN A 49 -3.03 -1.37 6.56
CA GLN A 49 -1.96 -0.39 6.78
C GLN A 49 -0.72 -1.06 7.38
N MET A 50 -0.91 -1.89 8.41
CA MET A 50 0.20 -2.60 9.06
C MET A 50 0.80 -3.66 8.14
N MET A 51 -0.03 -4.38 7.38
CA MET A 51 0.46 -5.35 6.40
C MET A 51 1.26 -4.66 5.28
N ALA A 52 0.82 -3.50 4.78
CA ALA A 52 1.58 -2.69 3.84
C ALA A 52 2.95 -2.31 4.42
N ALA A 53 2.98 -1.79 5.65
CA ALA A 53 4.22 -1.39 6.33
C ALA A 53 5.21 -2.57 6.49
N GLN A 54 4.70 -3.77 6.81
CA GLN A 54 5.51 -4.95 7.10
C GLN A 54 6.01 -5.69 5.84
N PHE A 55 5.20 -5.78 4.79
CA PHE A 55 5.47 -6.65 3.64
C PHE A 55 5.88 -5.90 2.36
N ILE A 56 5.82 -4.57 2.33
CA ILE A 56 6.43 -3.79 1.25
C ILE A 56 7.88 -3.48 1.61
N ARG A 57 8.78 -3.64 0.65
CA ARG A 57 10.19 -3.29 0.81
C ARG A 57 10.41 -1.82 0.46
N TRP A 58 10.58 -0.99 1.48
CA TRP A 58 10.85 0.43 1.33
C TRP A 58 12.34 0.68 1.05
N THR A 59 12.66 1.28 -0.10
CA THR A 59 14.05 1.47 -0.56
C THR A 59 14.43 2.92 -0.83
N LYS A 60 13.44 3.83 -0.90
CA LYS A 60 13.61 5.26 -1.18
C LYS A 60 12.86 6.09 -0.13
N PRO A 61 13.28 7.33 0.15
CA PRO A 61 12.54 8.22 1.04
C PRO A 61 11.16 8.58 0.43
N ARG A 62 10.21 8.94 1.29
CA ARG A 62 8.86 9.43 0.90
C ARG A 62 8.01 8.45 0.08
N GLN A 63 8.28 7.15 0.14
CA GLN A 63 7.48 6.13 -0.55
C GLN A 63 6.19 5.75 0.18
N MET A 64 6.07 6.04 1.48
CA MET A 64 4.89 5.68 2.26
C MET A 64 4.19 6.95 2.77
N ILE A 65 2.92 7.11 2.42
CA ILE A 65 2.04 8.18 2.89
C ILE A 65 0.87 7.54 3.63
N THR A 66 0.84 7.71 4.95
CA THR A 66 -0.15 7.03 5.81
C THR A 66 -0.49 7.91 7.01
N SER A 67 -1.70 7.75 7.56
CA SER A 67 -2.08 8.41 8.81
C SER A 67 -1.62 7.57 9.99
N GLY A 68 -0.50 7.98 10.60
CA GLY A 68 0.12 7.30 11.73
C GLY A 68 -0.48 7.69 13.08
N SER A 69 -0.13 8.88 13.57
CA SER A 69 -0.42 9.29 14.96
C SER A 69 -1.91 9.45 15.26
N LEU A 70 -2.65 10.12 14.39
CA LEU A 70 -4.08 10.37 14.58
C LEU A 70 -4.95 9.19 14.12
N GLY A 71 -4.45 8.34 13.22
CA GLY A 71 -5.16 7.14 12.76
C GLY A 71 -6.49 7.44 12.07
N VAL A 72 -6.52 8.43 11.18
CA VAL A 72 -7.75 8.85 10.48
C VAL A 72 -8.09 7.88 9.35
N MET A 73 -9.19 7.14 9.48
CA MET A 73 -9.75 6.32 8.40
C MET A 73 -10.31 7.20 7.28
N GLY A 74 -10.24 6.75 6.01
CA GLY A 74 -10.72 7.51 4.85
C GLY A 74 -9.72 8.48 4.22
N VAL A 75 -8.55 8.68 4.84
CA VAL A 75 -7.52 9.56 4.25
C VAL A 75 -6.74 8.93 3.09
N GLY A 76 -6.84 7.61 2.90
CA GLY A 76 -6.06 6.88 1.91
C GLY A 76 -6.28 7.39 0.48
N LEU A 77 -7.54 7.45 0.06
CA LEU A 77 -7.92 7.94 -1.28
C LEU A 77 -7.50 9.40 -1.55
N PRO A 78 -7.86 10.39 -0.71
CA PRO A 78 -7.42 11.76 -0.95
C PRO A 78 -5.90 11.93 -0.87
N PHE A 79 -5.18 11.15 -0.05
CA PHE A 79 -3.72 11.13 -0.07
C PHE A 79 -3.17 10.60 -1.40
N ALA A 80 -3.76 9.53 -1.95
CA ALA A 80 -3.35 8.97 -3.24
C ALA A 80 -3.59 9.96 -4.39
N VAL A 81 -4.75 10.61 -4.43
CA VAL A 81 -5.05 11.66 -5.40
C VAL A 81 -4.04 12.81 -5.27
N GLY A 82 -3.81 13.31 -4.05
CA GLY A 82 -2.85 14.38 -3.81
C GLY A 82 -1.40 14.01 -4.19
N ALA A 83 -0.98 12.78 -3.90
CA ALA A 83 0.34 12.28 -4.27
C ALA A 83 0.51 12.18 -5.79
N GLN A 84 -0.49 11.68 -6.51
CA GLN A 84 -0.46 11.61 -7.97
C GLN A 84 -0.49 13.01 -8.61
N VAL A 85 -1.21 13.97 -8.02
CA VAL A 85 -1.19 15.37 -8.48
C VAL A 85 0.19 16.00 -8.25
N ALA A 86 0.83 15.72 -7.11
CA ALA A 86 2.15 16.25 -6.78
C ALA A 86 3.28 15.69 -7.66
N ASN A 87 3.15 14.44 -8.11
CA ASN A 87 4.08 13.81 -9.06
C ASN A 87 3.31 12.96 -10.08
N PRO A 88 2.89 13.53 -11.22
CA PRO A 88 2.10 12.83 -12.23
C PRO A 88 2.81 11.63 -12.89
N ASP A 89 4.15 11.58 -12.85
CA ASP A 89 4.94 10.49 -13.44
C ASP A 89 5.14 9.31 -12.49
N ALA A 90 4.92 9.52 -11.18
CA ALA A 90 4.99 8.47 -10.18
C ALA A 90 3.88 7.43 -10.37
N LEU A 91 4.16 6.21 -9.95
CA LEU A 91 3.15 5.17 -9.75
C LEU A 91 2.62 5.30 -8.31
N THR A 92 1.43 5.88 -8.16
CA THR A 92 0.75 5.93 -6.87
C THR A 92 -0.17 4.73 -6.70
N ILE A 93 -0.04 4.05 -5.57
CA ILE A 93 -0.82 2.85 -5.21
C ILE A 93 -1.55 3.14 -3.91
N LEU A 94 -2.86 2.97 -3.91
CA LEU A 94 -3.68 3.01 -2.70
C LEU A 94 -3.92 1.57 -2.18
N ILE A 95 -3.46 1.30 -0.96
CA ILE A 95 -3.83 0.09 -0.21
C ILE A 95 -4.86 0.51 0.84
N ASP A 96 -6.12 0.25 0.55
CA ASP A 96 -7.23 0.61 1.43
C ASP A 96 -8.00 -0.60 1.91
N GLY A 97 -8.56 -0.48 3.11
CA GLY A 97 -9.54 -1.43 3.63
C GLY A 97 -10.94 -0.97 3.27
N ASP A 98 -11.87 -1.90 3.13
CA ASP A 98 -13.29 -1.62 2.91
C ASP A 98 -13.86 -0.58 3.87
N GLY A 99 -13.57 -0.69 5.17
CA GLY A 99 -14.03 0.26 6.18
C GLY A 99 -13.41 1.65 6.04
N SER A 100 -12.14 1.76 5.64
CA SER A 100 -11.49 3.06 5.42
C SER A 100 -11.95 3.67 4.08
N PHE A 101 -11.99 2.88 3.02
CA PHE A 101 -12.43 3.30 1.69
C PHE A 101 -13.87 3.83 1.70
N ASN A 102 -14.79 3.16 2.40
CA ASN A 102 -16.19 3.60 2.49
C ASN A 102 -16.39 4.96 3.18
N MET A 103 -15.38 5.51 3.86
CA MET A 103 -15.48 6.84 4.47
C MET A 103 -15.42 7.96 3.43
N THR A 104 -14.69 7.76 2.33
CA THR A 104 -14.34 8.82 1.37
C THR A 104 -14.36 8.35 -0.10
N ASN A 105 -14.93 7.19 -0.40
CA ASN A 105 -15.04 6.65 -1.76
C ASN A 105 -15.72 7.59 -2.79
N MET A 106 -16.47 8.59 -2.32
CA MET A 106 -17.09 9.63 -3.14
C MET A 106 -16.09 10.58 -3.81
N ASP A 107 -14.81 10.50 -3.45
CA ASP A 107 -13.73 11.27 -4.09
C ASP A 107 -13.25 10.66 -5.44
N LEU A 108 -13.82 9.51 -5.87
CA LEU A 108 -13.59 8.89 -7.18
C LEU A 108 -14.46 9.51 -8.29
#